data_AF-A0A1M7AJW8-F1
#
_entry.id   AF-A0A1M7AJW8-F1
#
_cell.length_a   1.000
_cell.length_b   1.000
_cell.length_c   1.000
_cell.angle_alpha   90.00
_cell.angle_beta   90.00
_cell.angle_gamma   90.00
#
_symmetry.space_group_name_H-M   'P 1'
#
loop_
_entity.id
_entity.type
_entity.pdbx_description
1 polymer ?
#
loop_
_entity_poly.entity_id
_entity_poly.type
_entity_poly.pdbx_seq_one_letter_code
_entity_poly.pdbx_strand_id
1 'polypeptide(L)' 'MPCGKKRKRRKIATHKRKKRRRRDRHKKKIR' A
#
# COMPACT_ATOMS: atom_id res chain seq x y z
N MET A 1 19.49 -4.18 11.98
CA MET A 1 18.05 -4.14 12.33
C MET A 1 17.38 -2.89 11.74
N PRO A 2 16.17 -2.96 11.13
CA PRO A 2 15.51 -1.75 10.68
C PRO A 2 15.06 -0.95 11.89
N CYS A 3 15.63 0.25 12.06
CA CYS A 3 15.23 1.19 13.10
C CYS A 3 13.71 1.46 13.04
N GLY A 4 13.10 1.86 14.16
CA GLY A 4 11.65 2.10 14.26
C GLY A 4 11.12 3.06 13.19
N LYS A 5 11.92 4.05 12.78
CA LYS A 5 11.63 4.97 11.68
C LYS A 5 11.43 4.25 10.34
N LYS A 6 12.30 3.28 10.01
CA LYS A 6 12.17 2.45 8.79
C LYS A 6 10.94 1.53 8.85
N ARG A 7 10.63 0.95 10.01
CA ARG A 7 9.41 0.12 10.19
C ARG A 7 8.13 0.93 10.01
N LYS A 8 8.04 2.14 10.61
CA LYS A 8 6.89 3.05 10.45
C LYS A 8 6.67 3.46 8.98
N ARG A 9 7.74 3.81 8.25
CA ARG A 9 7.67 4.12 6.80
C ARG A 9 7.11 2.95 5.99
N ARG A 10 7.60 1.73 6.22
CA ARG A 10 7.10 0.52 5.54
C ARG A 10 5.63 0.23 5.85
N LYS A 11 5.18 0.43 7.10
CA LYS A 11 3.77 0.28 7.50
C LYS A 11 2.85 1.25 6.76
N ILE A 12 3.24 2.52 6.67
CA ILE A 12 2.43 3.55 5.98
C ILE A 12 2.36 3.25 4.47
N ALA A 13 3.50 2.97 3.84
CA ALA A 13 3.56 2.69 2.41
C ALA A 13 2.70 1.47 2.02
N THR A 14 2.79 0.38 2.79
CA THR A 14 2.00 -0.83 2.53
C THR A 14 0.51 -0.62 2.77
N HIS A 15 0.13 0.14 3.79
CA HIS A 15 -1.27 0.50 4.07
C HIS A 15 -1.89 1.29 2.91
N LYS A 16 -1.22 2.35 2.44
CA LYS A 16 -1.70 3.17 1.31
C LYS A 16 -1.78 2.36 0.02
N ARG A 17 -0.80 1.49 -0.26
CA ARG A 17 -0.81 0.57 -1.42
C ARG A 17 -1.98 -0.41 -1.37
N LYS A 18 -2.23 -1.03 -0.21
CA LYS A 18 -3.38 -1.92 -0.02
C LYS A 18 -4.69 -1.16 -0.26
N LYS A 19 -4.85 0.04 0.32
CA LYS A 19 -6.04 0.89 0.13
C LYS A 19 -6.29 1.24 -1.35
N ARG A 20 -5.24 1.61 -2.10
CA ARG A 20 -5.33 1.86 -3.55
C ARG A 20 -5.80 0.62 -4.31
N ARG A 21 -5.13 -0.52 -4.13
CA ARG A 21 -5.55 -1.78 -4.76
C ARG A 21 -6.99 -2.15 -4.45
N ARG A 22 -7.47 -1.95 -3.20
CA ARG A 22 -8.88 -2.22 -2.83
C ARG A 22 -9.87 -1.42 -3.68
N ARG A 23 -9.58 -0.13 -3.89
CA ARG A 23 -10.41 0.76 -4.72
C ARG A 23 -10.41 0.35 -6.18
N ASP A 24 -9.24 -0.05 -6.69
CA ASP A 24 -9.07 -0.36 -8.10
C ASP A 24 -9.46 -1.81 -8.47
N ARG A 25 -9.85 -2.68 -7.51
CA ARG A 25 -10.23 -4.09 -7.81
C ARG A 25 -11.43 -4.22 -8.73
N HIS A 26 -12.39 -3.29 -8.61
CA HIS A 26 -13.66 -3.35 -9.33
C HIS A 26 -13.66 -2.48 -10.59
N LYS A 27 -12.59 -1.72 -10.81
CA LYS A 27 -12.39 -1.05 -12.08
C LYS A 27 -11.98 -2.12 -13.08
N LYS A 28 -12.85 -2.38 -14.06
CA LYS A 28 -12.52 -3.21 -15.23
C LYS A 28 -11.18 -2.68 -15.75
N LYS A 29 -10.14 -3.53 -15.83
CA LYS A 29 -8.94 -3.16 -16.56
C LYS A 29 -9.42 -2.89 -17.98
N ILE A 30 -9.48 -1.62 -18.37
CA ILE A 30 -9.59 -1.24 -19.77
C ILE A 30 -8.29 -1.79 -20.36
N ARG A 31 -8.40 -2.97 -20.94
CA ARG A 31 -7.32 -3.70 -21.56
C ARG A 31 -7.67 -3.79 -23.04
#